data_AF-A0A662WSD3-F1
#
_entry.id   AF-A0A662WSD3-F1
#
_cell.length_a   1.000
_cell.length_b   1.000
_cell.length_c   1.000
_cell.angle_alpha   90.00
_cell.angle_beta   90.00
_cell.angle_gamma   90.00
#
_symmetry.space_group_name_H-M   'P 1'
#
loop_
_entity.id
_entity.type
_entity.pdbx_description
1 polymer ?
#
loop_
_entity_poly.entity_id
_entity_poly.type
_entity_poly.pdbx_seq_one_letter_code
_entity_poly.pdbx_strand_id
1 'polypeptide(L)'
;MDGTFALDLVLWLYAMIEHNDFVILHAVTSAWALQQLEHLLKPADRVRAWKVWLHVALSAFVTAQIRDLRDSDICELCSDELPGLDSWSQIIARTLGLAEQGLLERDLVHVYKLVQVAHGHEADMTTRGGVNEKSFLSAEERDYITRKSALKAISVDFAPF
;
A
#
# COMPACT_ATOMS: atom_id res chain seq x y z
N MET A 1 -1.42 14.81 8.96
CA MET A 1 -1.59 13.91 7.81
C MET A 1 -0.89 14.53 6.62
N ASP A 2 0.10 13.83 6.12
CA ASP A 2 0.83 14.06 4.88
C ASP A 2 0.75 12.77 4.04
N GLY A 3 1.40 12.75 2.87
CA GLY A 3 1.35 11.59 2.00
C GLY A 3 1.97 10.32 2.58
N THR A 4 2.95 10.45 3.47
CA THR A 4 3.55 9.31 4.15
C THR A 4 2.53 8.63 5.06
N PHE A 5 1.84 9.39 5.92
CA PHE A 5 0.78 8.85 6.76
C PHE A 5 -0.32 8.21 5.91
N ALA A 6 -0.73 8.88 4.83
CA ALA A 6 -1.79 8.39 3.95
C ALA A 6 -1.43 7.04 3.33
N LEU A 7 -0.21 6.90 2.79
CA LEU A 7 0.30 5.66 2.20
C LEU A 7 0.43 4.54 3.23
N ASP A 8 0.99 4.83 4.40
CA ASP A 8 1.06 3.87 5.50
C ASP A 8 -0.32 3.30 5.81
N LEU A 9 -1.33 4.17 5.96
CA LEU A 9 -2.69 3.76 6.30
C LEU A 9 -3.37 2.90 5.22
N VAL A 10 -3.25 3.26 3.94
CA VAL A 10 -3.94 2.50 2.88
C VAL A 10 -3.21 1.23 2.48
N LEU A 11 -1.88 1.19 2.56
CA LEU A 11 -1.13 -0.06 2.43
C LEU A 11 -1.44 -0.99 3.60
N TRP A 12 -1.58 -0.45 4.81
CA TRP A 12 -2.05 -1.19 5.97
C TRP A 12 -3.43 -1.78 5.74
N LEU A 13 -4.43 -0.95 5.36
CA LEU A 13 -5.78 -1.44 5.02
C LEU A 13 -5.72 -2.52 3.94
N TYR A 14 -4.92 -2.29 2.89
CA TYR A 14 -4.75 -3.26 1.83
C TYR A 14 -4.13 -4.56 2.34
N ALA A 15 -3.11 -4.53 3.19
CA ALA A 15 -2.50 -5.76 3.72
C ALA A 15 -3.46 -6.58 4.59
N MET A 16 -4.42 -5.92 5.27
CA MET A 16 -5.30 -6.56 6.25
C MET A 16 -6.52 -7.24 5.66
N ILE A 17 -7.06 -6.70 4.57
CA ILE A 17 -8.17 -7.36 3.90
C ILE A 17 -7.66 -8.64 3.21
N GLU A 18 -8.41 -9.74 3.33
CA GLU A 18 -7.98 -11.05 2.83
C GLU A 18 -7.92 -11.09 1.31
N HIS A 19 -8.91 -10.50 0.64
CA HIS A 19 -9.00 -10.49 -0.81
C HIS A 19 -8.14 -9.39 -1.45
N ASN A 20 -7.83 -9.56 -2.73
CA ASN A 20 -7.18 -8.52 -3.53
C ASN A 20 -8.24 -7.51 -3.99
N ASP A 21 -8.41 -6.45 -3.19
CA ASP A 21 -9.41 -5.41 -3.44
C ASP A 21 -8.88 -4.33 -4.38
N PHE A 22 -9.60 -4.13 -5.47
CA PHE A 22 -9.27 -3.15 -6.48
C PHE A 22 -9.44 -1.71 -6.03
N VAL A 23 -10.45 -1.41 -5.22
CA VAL A 23 -10.74 -0.06 -4.73
C VAL A 23 -9.61 0.40 -3.81
N ILE A 24 -9.13 -0.46 -2.92
CA ILE A 24 -8.05 -0.13 -1.99
C ILE A 24 -6.70 -0.06 -2.70
N LEU A 25 -6.45 -0.90 -3.72
CA LEU A 25 -5.30 -0.72 -4.59
C LEU A 25 -5.30 0.66 -5.28
N HIS A 26 -6.46 1.11 -5.74
CA HIS A 26 -6.60 2.46 -6.30
C HIS A 26 -6.43 3.57 -5.27
N ALA A 27 -6.83 3.34 -4.02
CA ALA A 27 -6.46 4.23 -2.93
C ALA A 27 -4.93 4.31 -2.81
N VAL A 28 -4.23 3.18 -2.68
CA VAL A 28 -2.74 3.14 -2.60
C VAL A 28 -2.08 3.92 -3.74
N THR A 29 -2.44 3.60 -4.98
CA THR A 29 -1.81 4.22 -6.16
C THR A 29 -2.15 5.71 -6.31
N SER A 30 -3.37 6.14 -5.94
CA SER A 30 -3.74 7.56 -5.96
C SER A 30 -3.09 8.37 -4.83
N ALA A 31 -2.91 7.77 -3.64
CA ALA A 31 -2.14 8.38 -2.56
C ALA A 31 -0.70 8.63 -3.02
N TRP A 32 -0.06 7.63 -3.61
CA TRP A 32 1.30 7.78 -4.10
C TRP A 32 1.41 8.92 -5.13
N ALA A 33 0.50 8.95 -6.11
CA ALA A 33 0.47 10.01 -7.12
C ALA A 33 0.30 11.41 -6.50
N LEU A 34 -0.59 11.56 -5.51
CA LEU A 34 -0.77 12.83 -4.79
C LEU A 34 0.49 13.22 -4.00
N GLN A 35 1.14 12.26 -3.32
CA GLN A 35 2.39 12.50 -2.60
C GLN A 35 3.49 13.00 -3.53
N GLN A 36 3.61 12.49 -4.75
CA GLN A 36 4.60 12.97 -5.71
C GLN A 36 4.39 14.45 -6.08
N LEU A 37 3.15 14.95 -6.01
CA LEU A 37 2.78 16.32 -6.39
C LEU A 37 2.56 17.25 -5.21
N GLU A 38 2.54 16.75 -3.97
CA GLU A 38 2.13 17.54 -2.80
C GLU A 38 3.06 18.73 -2.53
N HIS A 39 4.31 18.65 -2.97
CA HIS A 39 5.31 19.71 -2.86
C HIS A 39 4.96 20.94 -3.72
N LEU A 40 4.10 20.79 -4.73
CA LEU A 40 3.59 21.87 -5.57
C LEU A 40 2.43 22.63 -4.92
N LEU A 41 1.85 22.10 -3.84
CA LEU A 41 0.68 22.68 -3.18
C LEU A 41 1.10 23.64 -2.06
N LYS A 42 0.33 24.72 -1.89
CA LYS A 42 0.45 25.56 -0.70
C LYS A 42 0.11 24.73 0.55
N PRO A 43 0.68 25.04 1.73
CA PRO A 43 0.45 24.24 2.94
C PRO A 43 -1.02 24.01 3.29
N ALA A 44 -1.88 25.02 3.13
CA ALA A 44 -3.33 24.91 3.40
C ALA A 44 -4.05 23.99 2.39
N ASP A 45 -3.67 24.07 1.11
CA ASP A 45 -4.25 23.25 0.04
C ASP A 45 -3.78 21.80 0.16
N ARG A 46 -2.52 21.56 0.54
CA ARG A 46 -1.99 20.23 0.84
C ARG A 46 -2.77 19.54 1.96
N VAL A 47 -2.99 20.25 3.07
CA VAL A 47 -3.78 19.71 4.20
C VAL A 47 -5.22 19.39 3.75
N ARG A 48 -5.83 20.24 2.95
CA ARG A 48 -7.18 20.01 2.42
C ARG A 48 -7.22 18.82 1.48
N ALA A 49 -6.25 18.70 0.56
CA ALA A 49 -6.16 17.60 -0.39
C ALA A 49 -6.08 16.25 0.32
N TRP A 50 -5.21 16.11 1.33
CA TRP A 50 -5.10 14.86 2.10
C TRP A 50 -6.35 14.55 2.91
N LYS A 51 -7.01 15.56 3.50
CA LYS A 51 -8.28 15.34 4.18
C LYS A 51 -9.37 14.84 3.24
N VAL A 52 -9.51 15.46 2.07
CA VAL A 52 -10.51 15.07 1.06
C VAL A 52 -10.20 13.67 0.55
N TRP A 53 -8.96 13.40 0.17
CA TRP A 53 -8.52 12.10 -0.29
C TRP A 53 -8.81 11.00 0.74
N LEU A 54 -8.50 11.24 2.02
CA LEU A 54 -8.77 10.29 3.09
C LEU A 54 -10.27 9.97 3.21
N HIS A 55 -11.12 11.01 3.20
CA HIS A 55 -12.57 10.81 3.29
C HIS A 55 -13.08 9.97 2.11
N VAL A 56 -12.59 10.23 0.90
CA VAL A 56 -12.96 9.47 -0.30
C VAL A 56 -12.51 8.02 -0.17
N ALA A 57 -11.25 7.78 0.19
CA ALA A 57 -10.69 6.44 0.33
C ALA A 57 -11.44 5.60 1.39
N LEU A 58 -11.67 6.17 2.58
CA LEU A 58 -12.39 5.49 3.66
C LEU A 58 -13.88 5.30 3.35
N SER A 59 -14.52 6.26 2.68
CA SER A 59 -15.91 6.10 2.26
C SER A 59 -16.03 4.97 1.26
N ALA A 60 -15.14 4.91 0.26
CA ALA A 60 -15.11 3.85 -0.72
C ALA A 60 -14.90 2.47 -0.04
N PHE A 61 -13.95 2.38 0.88
CA PHE A 61 -13.70 1.19 1.71
C PHE A 61 -14.97 0.73 2.46
N VAL A 62 -15.63 1.63 3.20
CA VAL A 62 -16.84 1.31 3.97
C VAL A 62 -17.98 0.88 3.05
N THR A 63 -18.17 1.57 1.92
CA THR A 63 -19.25 1.26 0.98
C THR A 63 -19.02 -0.04 0.20
N ALA A 64 -17.77 -0.50 0.07
CA ALA A 64 -17.44 -1.80 -0.49
C ALA A 64 -17.85 -2.97 0.44
N GLN A 65 -18.34 -2.67 1.65
CA GLN A 65 -18.78 -3.67 2.65
C GLN A 65 -17.72 -4.72 2.97
N ILE A 66 -16.44 -4.33 2.99
CA ILE A 66 -15.34 -5.22 3.34
C ILE A 66 -15.48 -5.60 4.81
N ARG A 67 -15.71 -6.89 5.10
CA ARG A 67 -15.92 -7.44 6.46
C ARG A 67 -14.72 -8.21 7.00
N ASP A 68 -13.61 -8.16 6.28
CA ASP A 68 -12.49 -9.08 6.50
C ASP A 68 -11.45 -8.52 7.49
N LEU A 69 -11.67 -7.33 8.06
CA LEU A 69 -10.80 -6.75 9.09
C LEU A 69 -11.08 -7.41 10.45
N ARG A 70 -10.06 -7.98 11.09
CA ARG A 70 -10.12 -8.52 12.44
C ARG A 70 -9.29 -7.64 13.39
N ASP A 71 -9.63 -7.67 14.67
CA ASP A 71 -8.94 -6.88 15.70
C ASP A 71 -7.47 -7.30 15.91
N SER A 72 -7.07 -8.47 15.40
CA SER A 72 -5.76 -9.11 15.63
C SER A 72 -4.65 -8.75 14.64
N ASP A 73 -4.93 -8.02 13.56
CA ASP A 73 -4.20 -8.30 12.31
C ASP A 73 -2.82 -7.63 12.14
N ILE A 74 -2.36 -6.78 13.08
CA ILE A 74 -1.17 -5.92 12.82
C ILE A 74 -0.11 -5.97 13.91
N CYS A 75 -0.48 -5.77 15.17
CA CYS A 75 0.51 -5.41 16.17
C CYS A 75 1.31 -6.59 16.73
N GLU A 76 0.86 -7.83 16.53
CA GLU A 76 1.52 -9.03 17.05
C GLU A 76 2.35 -9.80 16.00
N LEU A 77 2.03 -9.64 14.70
CA LEU A 77 2.59 -10.50 13.64
C LEU A 77 3.87 -9.95 13.00
N CYS A 78 4.08 -8.63 13.06
CA CYS A 78 5.14 -7.96 12.29
C CYS A 78 6.55 -8.45 12.63
N SER A 79 6.89 -8.62 13.91
CA SER A 79 8.25 -8.95 14.32
C SER A 79 8.64 -10.40 14.06
N ASP A 80 7.67 -11.32 14.09
CA ASP A 80 7.94 -12.76 13.94
C ASP A 80 7.94 -13.22 12.48
N GLU A 81 7.11 -12.62 11.63
CA GLU A 81 6.94 -13.05 10.23
C GLU A 81 7.85 -12.32 9.23
N LEU A 82 8.31 -11.10 9.55
CA LEU A 82 9.12 -10.28 8.63
C LEU A 82 10.37 -11.01 8.09
N PRO A 83 11.15 -11.77 8.89
CA PRO A 83 12.30 -12.53 8.38
C PRO A 83 11.93 -13.65 7.40
N GLY A 84 10.67 -14.11 7.41
CA GLY A 84 10.16 -15.14 6.52
C GLY A 84 9.59 -14.62 5.20
N LEU A 85 9.44 -13.31 5.04
CA LEU A 85 8.94 -12.71 3.81
C LEU A 85 10.03 -12.62 2.73
N ASP A 86 9.61 -12.80 1.47
CA ASP A 86 10.47 -12.60 0.30
C ASP A 86 11.16 -11.23 0.37
N SER A 87 12.44 -11.20 0.01
CA SER A 87 13.17 -9.94 -0.18
C SER A 87 12.61 -9.16 -1.36
N TRP A 88 12.82 -7.83 -1.37
CA TRP A 88 12.36 -6.98 -2.48
C TRP A 88 12.86 -7.43 -3.86
N SER A 89 14.08 -7.94 -3.95
CA SER A 89 14.62 -8.48 -5.21
C SER A 89 13.83 -9.70 -5.70
N GLN A 90 13.43 -10.59 -4.79
CA GLN A 90 12.58 -11.75 -5.10
C GLN A 90 11.16 -11.32 -5.49
N ILE A 91 10.56 -10.38 -4.75
CA ILE A 91 9.23 -9.83 -5.05
C ILE A 91 9.22 -9.20 -6.46
N ILE A 92 10.23 -8.39 -6.80
CA ILE A 92 10.35 -7.76 -8.12
C ILE A 92 10.51 -8.83 -9.21
N ALA A 93 11.39 -9.82 -9.02
CA ALA A 93 11.59 -10.89 -9.98
C ALA A 93 10.30 -11.69 -10.24
N ARG A 94 9.56 -12.03 -9.17
CA ARG A 94 8.25 -12.70 -9.27
C ARG A 94 7.26 -11.86 -10.06
N THR A 95 7.18 -10.56 -9.76
CA THR A 95 6.27 -9.63 -10.44
C THR A 95 6.57 -9.55 -11.94
N LEU A 96 7.85 -9.46 -12.32
CA LEU A 96 8.26 -9.41 -13.73
C LEU A 96 7.94 -10.73 -14.47
N GLY A 97 7.99 -11.87 -13.79
CA GLY A 97 7.62 -13.17 -14.35
C GLY A 97 6.12 -13.41 -14.57
N LEU A 98 5.23 -12.56 -14.02
CA LEU A 98 3.78 -12.75 -14.14
C LEU A 98 3.26 -12.64 -15.59
N ALA A 99 3.95 -11.88 -16.45
CA ALA A 99 3.59 -11.75 -17.85
C ALA A 99 3.66 -13.09 -18.60
N GLU A 100 4.50 -14.02 -18.14
CA GLU A 100 4.67 -15.35 -18.73
C GLU A 100 3.60 -16.34 -18.24
N GLN A 101 2.82 -16.00 -17.21
CA GLN A 101 1.88 -16.89 -16.51
C GLN A 101 0.42 -16.72 -16.93
N GLY A 102 0.13 -15.90 -17.95
CA GLY A 102 -1.21 -15.78 -18.52
C GLY A 102 -2.21 -14.96 -17.68
N LEU A 103 -1.74 -14.15 -16.73
CA LEU A 103 -2.57 -13.13 -16.09
C LEU A 103 -3.11 -12.14 -17.14
N LEU A 104 -4.35 -11.70 -16.96
CA LEU A 104 -4.95 -10.69 -17.83
C LEU A 104 -4.11 -9.41 -17.81
N GLU A 105 -3.82 -8.84 -18.97
CA GLU A 105 -3.03 -7.59 -19.10
C GLU A 105 -3.55 -6.48 -18.17
N ARG A 106 -4.88 -6.43 -17.98
CA ARG A 106 -5.51 -5.48 -17.06
C ARG A 106 -5.04 -5.67 -15.62
N ASP A 107 -5.02 -6.90 -15.12
CA ASP A 107 -4.69 -7.18 -13.72
C ASP A 107 -3.19 -7.05 -13.49
N LEU A 108 -2.38 -7.47 -14.47
CA LEU A 108 -0.92 -7.26 -14.47
C LEU A 108 -0.54 -5.80 -14.20
N VAL A 109 -1.20 -4.85 -14.87
CA VAL A 109 -0.93 -3.41 -14.68
C VAL A 109 -1.17 -2.98 -13.22
N HIS A 110 -2.21 -3.51 -12.56
CA HIS A 110 -2.50 -3.17 -11.17
C HIS A 110 -1.47 -3.78 -10.21
N VAL A 111 -1.06 -5.03 -10.46
CA VAL A 111 -0.01 -5.68 -9.67
C VAL A 111 1.31 -4.91 -9.80
N TYR A 112 1.74 -4.59 -11.02
CA TYR A 112 2.98 -3.81 -11.25
C TYR A 112 2.95 -2.47 -10.53
N LYS A 113 1.83 -1.73 -10.63
CA LYS A 113 1.68 -0.43 -9.96
C LYS A 113 1.76 -0.56 -8.44
N LEU A 114 1.08 -1.54 -7.85
CA LEU A 114 1.13 -1.71 -6.39
C LEU A 114 2.54 -2.06 -5.93
N VAL A 115 3.20 -3.01 -6.58
CA VAL A 115 4.57 -3.43 -6.24
C VAL A 115 5.53 -2.25 -6.36
N GLN A 116 5.41 -1.45 -7.41
CA GLN A 116 6.23 -0.25 -7.60
C GLN A 116 6.00 0.78 -6.48
N VAL A 117 4.74 1.05 -6.13
CA VAL A 117 4.40 2.00 -5.06
C VAL A 117 4.91 1.51 -3.71
N ALA A 118 4.69 0.23 -3.39
CA ALA A 118 5.10 -0.37 -2.13
C ALA A 118 6.63 -0.34 -1.96
N HIS A 119 7.39 -0.72 -3.00
CA HIS A 119 8.84 -0.66 -3.00
C HIS A 119 9.37 0.78 -2.89
N GLY A 120 8.77 1.72 -3.64
CA GLY A 120 9.17 3.12 -3.60
C GLY A 120 8.91 3.80 -2.26
N HIS A 121 7.79 3.47 -1.60
CA HIS A 121 7.43 4.01 -0.29
C HIS A 121 8.35 3.53 0.84
N GLU A 122 8.82 2.27 0.76
CA GLU A 122 9.85 1.75 1.67
C GLU A 122 11.19 2.49 1.47
N ALA A 123 11.62 2.65 0.22
CA ALA A 123 12.92 3.25 -0.12
C ALA A 123 13.03 4.76 0.17
N ASP A 124 11.95 5.54 0.12
CA ASP A 124 11.98 6.99 0.40
C ASP A 124 12.38 7.30 1.85
N MET A 125 12.18 6.36 2.79
CA MET A 125 12.59 6.54 4.20
C MET A 125 14.08 6.29 4.45
N THR A 126 14.69 5.32 3.75
CA THR A 126 16.14 5.07 3.87
C THR A 126 16.98 6.22 3.35
N THR A 127 16.42 7.03 2.44
CA THR A 127 17.07 8.19 1.83
C THR A 127 16.73 9.53 2.51
N ARG A 128 15.55 9.69 3.13
CA ARG A 128 15.14 10.94 3.80
C ARG A 128 15.49 11.02 5.28
N GLY A 129 16.07 9.97 5.88
CA GLY A 129 16.76 10.03 7.18
C GLY A 129 15.91 10.57 8.35
N GLY A 130 14.59 10.44 8.29
CA GLY A 130 13.70 11.00 9.30
C GLY A 130 12.68 9.98 9.73
N VAL A 131 12.85 9.44 10.94
CA VAL A 131 11.72 8.93 11.73
C VAL A 131 10.80 10.12 11.93
N ASN A 132 9.86 10.29 11.01
CA ASN A 132 8.87 11.35 11.11
C ASN A 132 7.93 10.88 12.22
N GLU A 133 7.97 11.50 13.41
CA GLU A 133 7.11 11.17 14.58
C GLU A 133 5.59 11.22 14.29
N LYS A 134 5.21 11.50 13.04
CA LYS A 134 3.85 11.60 12.51
C LYS A 134 3.50 10.48 11.54
N SER A 135 4.34 9.46 11.36
CA SER A 135 4.02 8.30 10.53
C SER A 135 3.00 7.40 11.22
N PHE A 136 2.18 6.69 10.44
CA PHE A 136 1.20 5.75 10.99
C PHE A 136 1.87 4.41 11.37
N LEU A 137 2.91 4.02 10.64
CA LEU A 137 3.70 2.81 10.90
C LEU A 137 5.14 3.18 11.29
N SER A 138 5.76 2.34 12.11
CA SER A 138 7.23 2.31 12.28
C SER A 138 7.92 1.84 11.00
N ALA A 139 9.26 1.90 10.96
CA ALA A 139 10.02 1.43 9.79
C ALA A 139 9.84 -0.08 9.55
N GLU A 140 9.90 -0.90 10.60
CA GLU A 140 9.73 -2.35 10.52
C GLU A 140 8.31 -2.72 10.09
N GLU A 141 7.29 -2.09 10.69
CA GLU A 141 5.90 -2.29 10.29
C GLU A 141 5.67 -1.89 8.84
N ARG A 142 6.30 -0.80 8.38
CA ARG A 142 6.18 -0.38 6.98
C ARG A 142 6.81 -1.38 6.03
N ASP A 143 8.01 -1.88 6.32
CA ASP A 143 8.66 -2.91 5.50
C ASP A 143 7.81 -4.19 5.43
N TYR A 144 7.28 -4.63 6.58
CA TYR A 144 6.34 -5.76 6.64
C TYR A 144 5.09 -5.52 5.78
N ILE A 145 4.41 -4.39 5.98
CA ILE A 145 3.15 -4.07 5.31
C ILE A 145 3.34 -3.88 3.81
N THR A 146 4.42 -3.23 3.38
CA THR A 146 4.71 -3.01 1.95
C THR A 146 5.03 -4.33 1.25
N ARG A 147 5.85 -5.21 1.84
CA ARG A 147 6.13 -6.54 1.28
C ARG A 147 4.91 -7.44 1.27
N LYS A 148 4.16 -7.49 2.38
CA LYS A 148 2.92 -8.27 2.48
C LYS A 148 1.89 -7.83 1.44
N SER A 149 1.72 -6.53 1.25
CA SER A 149 0.85 -5.96 0.21
C SER A 149 1.30 -6.38 -1.19
N ALA A 150 2.58 -6.26 -1.50
CA ALA A 150 3.13 -6.65 -2.79
C ALA A 150 2.93 -8.16 -3.06
N LEU A 151 3.25 -9.00 -2.08
CA LEU A 151 3.06 -10.45 -2.17
C LEU A 151 1.60 -10.83 -2.35
N LYS A 152 0.67 -10.14 -1.67
CA LYS A 152 -0.77 -10.36 -1.86
C LYS A 152 -1.21 -10.04 -3.27
N ALA A 153 -0.81 -8.89 -3.83
CA ALA A 153 -1.16 -8.55 -5.22
C ALA A 153 -0.60 -9.54 -6.24
N ILE A 154 0.57 -10.12 -5.97
CA ILE A 154 1.19 -11.13 -6.84
C ILE A 154 0.45 -12.48 -6.74
N SER A 155 -0.07 -12.84 -5.57
CA SER A 155 -0.49 -14.21 -5.26
C SER A 155 -2.00 -14.43 -5.22
N VAL A 156 -2.80 -13.36 -5.20
CA VAL A 156 -4.26 -13.42 -5.04
C VAL A 156 -4.92 -12.71 -6.21
N ASP A 157 -5.82 -13.41 -6.89
CA ASP A 157 -6.63 -12.83 -7.97
C ASP A 157 -7.54 -11.72 -7.45
N PHE A 158 -7.78 -10.70 -8.28
CA PHE A 158 -8.71 -9.63 -7.95
C PHE A 158 -10.12 -10.20 -7.78
N ALA A 159 -10.80 -9.79 -6.70
CA ALA A 159 -12.19 -10.17 -6.48
C ALA A 159 -13.06 -9.65 -7.66
N PRO A 160 -14.01 -10.47 -8.19
CA PRO A 160 -14.95 -10.01 -9.20
C PRO A 160 -15.85 -8.92 -8.60
N PHE A 161 -16.01 -7.81 -9.35
CA PHE A 161 -16.87 -6.67 -9.00
C PHE A 161 -18.35 -7.01 -9.07
#